data_AF-A0AAW9HYP0-F1
#
_entry.id   AF-A0AAW9HYP0-F1
#
_cell.length_a   1.000
_cell.length_b   1.000
_cell.length_c   1.000
_cell.angle_alpha   90.00
_cell.angle_beta   90.00
_cell.angle_gamma   90.00
#
_symmetry.space_group_name_H-M   'P 1'
#
loop_
_entity.id
_entity.type
_entity.pdbx_description
1 polymer ?
#
loop_
_entity_poly.entity_id
_entity_poly.type
_entity_poly.pdbx_seq_one_letter_code
_entity_poly.pdbx_strand_id
1 'polypeptide(L)'
;MRGLIEFTNYCKNDCYYCGIRCSNKNISRYRLNLEQILECADLGYKLGYRTFVLQGGEDNYFTDDKIVEIIKSLKYKYDDCAITLSIGEKSYDSYKKFFHAGADRYLLRHETATEEHYKKLHPKNLKLSNRINCLRDLKEIGYQVGAGLMVDSPY
;
A
#
# COMPACT_ATOMS: atom_id res chain seq x y z
N MET A 1 -9.77 13.70 -8.32
CA MET A 1 -9.73 12.27 -8.71
C MET A 1 -8.33 11.72 -8.42
N ARG A 2 -8.16 10.41 -8.13
CA ARG A 2 -6.85 9.79 -7.84
C ARG A 2 -6.61 8.63 -8.81
N GLY A 3 -5.44 8.56 -9.44
CA GLY A 3 -5.04 7.43 -10.29
C GLY A 3 -4.51 6.28 -9.45
N LEU A 4 -5.18 5.13 -9.46
CA LEU A 4 -4.72 3.93 -8.76
C LEU A 4 -3.84 3.08 -9.69
N ILE A 5 -2.62 2.76 -9.22
CA ILE A 5 -1.67 1.91 -9.93
C ILE A 5 -1.42 0.68 -9.06
N GLU A 6 -2.01 -0.45 -9.43
CA GLU A 6 -1.84 -1.73 -8.75
C GLU A 6 -0.58 -2.44 -9.28
N PHE A 7 0.58 -2.11 -8.72
CA PHE A 7 1.87 -2.45 -9.32
C PHE A 7 2.37 -3.87 -8.99
N THR A 8 1.73 -4.57 -8.06
CA THR A 8 1.99 -5.99 -7.79
C THR A 8 0.78 -6.65 -7.14
N ASN A 9 0.51 -7.89 -7.53
CA ASN A 9 -0.46 -8.75 -6.83
C ASN A 9 0.23 -9.89 -6.06
N TYR A 10 1.55 -9.89 -5.92
CA TYR A 10 2.22 -10.77 -4.97
C TYR A 10 1.99 -10.26 -3.55
N CYS A 11 1.77 -11.17 -2.62
CA CYS A 11 1.61 -10.85 -1.21
C CYS A 11 2.18 -12.00 -0.38
N LYS A 12 2.92 -11.70 0.68
CA LYS A 12 3.39 -12.71 1.64
C LYS A 12 2.29 -13.18 2.60
N ASN A 13 1.27 -12.34 2.81
CA ASN A 13 0.20 -12.58 3.77
C ASN A 13 -0.93 -13.43 3.19
N ASP A 14 -1.73 -14.00 4.09
CA ASP A 14 -2.78 -14.95 3.76
C ASP A 14 -4.18 -14.53 4.25
N CYS A 15 -4.49 -13.23 4.20
CA CYS A 15 -5.79 -12.70 4.66
C CYS A 15 -6.95 -13.41 3.96
N TYR A 16 -7.88 -13.98 4.73
CA TYR A 16 -8.82 -14.98 4.25
C TYR A 16 -9.91 -14.44 3.31
N TYR A 17 -10.16 -13.13 3.37
CA TYR A 17 -11.07 -12.41 2.48
C TYR A 17 -10.41 -11.95 1.17
N CYS A 18 -9.09 -12.01 1.06
CA CYS A 18 -8.34 -11.32 0.01
C CYS A 18 -8.01 -12.24 -1.17
N GLY A 19 -8.40 -11.85 -2.39
CA GLY A 19 -8.14 -12.63 -3.61
C GLY A 19 -6.66 -12.80 -3.96
N ILE A 20 -5.79 -11.89 -3.50
CA ILE A 20 -4.33 -11.93 -3.76
C ILE A 20 -3.54 -12.60 -2.62
N ARG A 21 -4.21 -13.22 -1.63
CA ARG A 21 -3.57 -13.97 -0.55
C ARG A 21 -2.56 -15.00 -1.06
N CYS A 22 -1.48 -15.24 -0.33
CA CYS A 22 -0.34 -16.04 -0.80
C CYS A 22 -0.69 -17.51 -1.09
N SER A 23 -1.72 -18.06 -0.43
CA SER A 23 -2.18 -19.43 -0.66
C SER A 23 -3.00 -19.58 -1.94
N ASN A 24 -3.52 -18.49 -2.54
CA ASN A 24 -4.27 -18.58 -3.78
C ASN A 24 -3.33 -18.87 -4.95
N LYS A 25 -3.43 -20.09 -5.51
CA LYS A 25 -2.65 -20.53 -6.68
C LYS A 25 -3.39 -20.37 -8.01
N ASN A 26 -4.68 -20.01 -7.97
CA ASN A 26 -5.54 -19.86 -9.14
C ASN A 26 -5.52 -18.43 -9.73
N ILE A 27 -4.44 -17.68 -9.48
CA ILE A 27 -4.28 -16.30 -9.94
C ILE A 27 -2.94 -16.16 -10.66
N SER A 28 -2.95 -15.48 -11.81
CA SER A 28 -1.72 -15.09 -12.49
C SER A 28 -1.03 -13.99 -11.70
N ARG A 29 0.20 -14.24 -11.29
CA ARG A 29 0.97 -13.29 -10.47
C ARG A 29 1.79 -12.36 -11.36
N TYR A 30 1.81 -11.08 -11.01
CA TYR A 30 2.53 -10.06 -11.79
C TYR A 30 3.20 -9.02 -10.89
N ARG A 31 4.23 -8.38 -11.45
CA ARG A 31 4.91 -7.20 -10.92
C ARG A 31 5.16 -6.25 -12.08
N LEU A 32 4.77 -5.01 -11.92
CA LEU A 32 5.18 -3.96 -12.84
C LEU A 32 6.63 -3.57 -12.55
N ASN A 33 7.40 -3.33 -13.60
CA ASN A 33 8.71 -2.70 -13.46
C ASN A 33 8.56 -1.17 -13.33
N LEU A 34 9.67 -0.46 -13.06
CA LEU A 34 9.66 0.99 -12.88
C LEU A 34 9.11 1.73 -14.11
N GLU A 35 9.53 1.34 -15.32
CA GLU A 35 9.09 1.95 -16.58
C GLU A 35 7.57 1.85 -16.74
N GLN A 36 7.00 0.66 -16.53
CA GLN A 36 5.55 0.43 -16.59
C GLN A 36 4.77 1.25 -15.56
N ILE A 37 5.31 1.43 -14.34
CA ILE A 37 4.70 2.29 -13.32
C ILE A 37 4.71 3.76 -13.79
N LEU A 38 5.82 4.22 -14.35
CA LEU A 38 5.95 5.59 -14.88
C LEU A 38 5.06 5.84 -16.09
N GLU A 39 4.87 4.85 -16.97
CA GLU A 39 3.94 4.90 -18.10
C GLU A 39 2.49 5.04 -17.61
N CYS A 40 2.10 4.25 -16.60
CA CYS A 40 0.78 4.36 -15.99
C CYS A 40 0.55 5.76 -15.38
N ALA A 41 1.56 6.31 -14.71
CA ALA A 41 1.51 7.67 -14.18
C ALA A 41 1.45 8.72 -15.29
N ASP A 42 2.18 8.54 -16.40
CA ASP A 42 2.18 9.43 -17.57
C ASP A 42 0.80 9.53 -18.21
N LEU A 43 0.13 8.39 -18.40
CA LEU A 43 -1.24 8.32 -18.90
C LEU A 43 -2.19 9.06 -17.95
N GLY A 44 -2.14 8.77 -16.65
CA GLY A 44 -2.99 9.44 -15.67
C GLY A 44 -2.72 10.95 -15.57
N TYR A 45 -1.47 11.37 -15.70
CA TYR A 45 -1.08 12.78 -15.66
C TYR A 45 -1.66 13.56 -16.83
N LYS A 46 -1.57 13.01 -18.05
CA LYS A 46 -2.18 13.54 -19.28
C LYS A 46 -3.70 13.64 -19.18
N LEU A 47 -4.34 12.74 -18.43
CA LEU A 47 -5.77 12.78 -18.12
C LEU A 47 -6.13 13.78 -17.00
N GLY A 48 -5.16 14.49 -16.43
CA GLY A 48 -5.38 15.51 -15.41
C GLY A 48 -5.31 15.00 -13.96
N TYR A 49 -4.89 13.75 -13.72
CA TYR A 49 -4.65 13.29 -12.35
C TYR A 49 -3.43 13.98 -11.75
N ARG A 50 -3.55 14.37 -10.48
CA ARG A 50 -2.50 14.98 -9.66
C ARG A 50 -2.26 14.24 -8.35
N THR A 51 -2.80 13.03 -8.25
CA THR A 51 -2.55 12.13 -7.13
C THR A 51 -2.49 10.72 -7.65
N PHE A 52 -1.40 10.02 -7.35
CA PHE A 52 -1.20 8.63 -7.70
C PHE A 52 -1.15 7.76 -6.45
N VAL A 53 -1.93 6.70 -6.44
CA VAL A 53 -1.95 5.69 -5.37
C VAL A 53 -1.18 4.48 -5.87
N LEU A 54 -0.05 4.17 -5.25
CA LEU A 54 0.70 2.95 -5.48
C LEU A 54 0.17 1.87 -4.54
N GLN A 55 -0.53 0.89 -5.09
CA GLN A 55 -1.17 -0.18 -4.33
C GLN A 55 -0.62 -1.55 -4.75
N GLY A 56 -0.52 -2.45 -3.79
CA GLY A 56 -0.14 -3.83 -4.05
C GLY A 56 -0.18 -4.67 -2.78
N GLY A 57 0.06 -5.96 -2.92
CA GLY A 57 0.27 -6.83 -1.77
C GLY A 57 1.60 -6.55 -1.05
N GLU A 58 1.80 -7.18 0.11
CA GLU A 58 3.07 -7.12 0.84
C GLU A 58 4.11 -8.02 0.18
N ASP A 59 4.71 -7.50 -0.89
CA ASP A 59 5.66 -8.20 -1.75
C ASP A 59 7.12 -7.90 -1.36
N ASN A 60 7.87 -8.92 -0.94
CA ASN A 60 9.27 -8.78 -0.54
C ASN A 60 10.22 -8.43 -1.71
N TYR A 61 9.78 -8.59 -2.97
CA TYR A 61 10.56 -8.14 -4.12
C TYR A 61 10.77 -6.62 -4.13
N PHE A 62 9.76 -5.86 -3.68
CA PHE A 62 9.84 -4.41 -3.55
C PHE A 62 10.43 -4.06 -2.19
N THR A 63 11.77 -4.09 -2.15
CA THR A 63 12.56 -3.59 -1.03
C THR A 63 12.29 -2.10 -0.81
N ASP A 64 12.66 -1.60 0.37
CA ASP A 64 12.52 -0.18 0.68
C ASP A 64 13.20 0.70 -0.37
N ASP A 65 14.39 0.32 -0.82
CA ASP A 65 15.15 1.09 -1.82
C ASP A 65 14.41 1.16 -3.17
N LYS A 66 13.75 0.08 -3.60
CA LYS A 66 12.93 0.07 -4.81
C LYS A 66 11.71 0.97 -4.68
N ILE A 67 11.05 0.95 -3.52
CA ILE A 67 9.91 1.83 -3.27
C ILE A 67 10.37 3.30 -3.27
N VAL A 68 11.51 3.60 -2.63
CA VAL A 68 12.13 4.93 -2.63
C VAL A 68 12.48 5.38 -4.05
N GLU A 69 13.06 4.51 -4.88
CA GLU A 69 13.36 4.77 -6.28
C GLU A 69 12.09 5.17 -7.05
N ILE A 70 11.02 4.36 -6.95
CA ILE A 70 9.73 4.65 -7.60
C ILE A 70 9.18 6.02 -7.16
N ILE A 71 9.15 6.30 -5.85
CA ILE A 71 8.64 7.57 -5.31
C ILE A 71 9.45 8.74 -5.88
N LYS A 72 10.79 8.66 -5.82
CA LYS A 72 11.66 9.74 -6.29
C LYS A 72 11.52 9.96 -7.80
N SER A 73 11.44 8.90 -8.61
CA SER A 73 11.23 9.02 -10.05
C SER A 73 9.89 9.68 -10.38
N LEU A 74 8.82 9.35 -9.65
CA LEU A 74 7.51 9.98 -9.82
C LEU A 74 7.53 11.45 -9.41
N LYS A 75 8.10 11.79 -8.25
CA LYS A 75 8.20 13.18 -7.77
C LYS A 75 9.14 14.04 -8.64
N TYR A 76 10.18 13.45 -9.23
CA TYR A 76 11.05 14.13 -10.18
C TYR A 76 10.33 14.46 -11.48
N LYS A 77 9.55 13.51 -12.02
CA LYS A 77 8.84 13.71 -13.30
C LYS A 77 7.56 14.53 -13.14
N TYR A 78 6.91 14.47 -11.98
CA TYR A 78 5.62 15.13 -11.69
C TYR A 78 5.67 15.76 -10.28
N ASP A 79 6.32 16.90 -10.15
CA ASP A 79 6.56 17.58 -8.87
C ASP A 79 5.28 18.13 -8.21
N ASP A 80 4.29 18.50 -9.01
CA ASP A 80 2.95 18.93 -8.61
C ASP A 80 2.03 17.79 -8.15
N CYS A 81 2.46 16.53 -8.26
CA CYS A 81 1.66 15.36 -7.91
C CYS A 81 1.90 14.89 -6.48
N ALA A 82 0.81 14.46 -5.84
CA ALA A 82 0.87 13.77 -4.55
C ALA A 82 0.97 12.26 -4.74
N ILE A 83 1.84 11.60 -3.96
CA ILE A 83 2.04 10.16 -3.96
C ILE A 83 1.44 9.55 -2.70
N THR A 84 0.57 8.57 -2.89
CA THR A 84 -0.07 7.81 -1.80
C THR A 84 0.39 6.36 -1.87
N LEU A 85 0.85 5.80 -0.76
CA LEU A 85 1.20 4.39 -0.67
C LEU A 85 0.07 3.58 -0.05
N SER A 86 -0.14 2.36 -0.54
CA SER A 86 -1.07 1.38 0.01
C SER A 86 -0.48 -0.02 -0.13
N ILE A 87 0.60 -0.27 0.62
CA ILE A 87 1.49 -1.45 0.46
C ILE A 87 1.64 -2.28 1.76
N GLY A 88 0.61 -2.23 2.62
CA GLY A 88 0.51 -3.04 3.84
C GLY A 88 1.36 -2.54 5.02
N GLU A 89 1.66 -3.45 5.96
CA GLU A 89 2.45 -3.15 7.16
C GLU A 89 3.95 -3.12 6.84
N LYS A 90 4.64 -2.07 7.30
CA LYS A 90 6.10 -1.91 7.25
C LYS A 90 6.61 -1.45 8.62
N SER A 91 7.93 -1.45 8.79
CA SER A 91 8.55 -0.88 9.99
C SER A 91 8.47 0.65 9.98
N TYR A 92 8.60 1.26 11.16
CA TYR A 92 8.71 2.71 11.31
C TYR A 92 9.79 3.31 10.40
N ASP A 93 10.98 2.69 10.36
CA ASP A 93 12.10 3.16 9.54
C ASP A 93 11.79 3.12 8.04
N SER A 94 11.10 2.08 7.55
CA SER A 94 10.65 2.02 6.17
C SER A 94 9.66 3.15 5.86
N TYR A 95 8.66 3.37 6.72
CA TYR A 95 7.72 4.47 6.55
C TYR A 95 8.42 5.83 6.51
N LYS A 96 9.41 6.04 7.37
CA LYS A 96 10.19 7.28 7.44
C LYS A 96 11.03 7.49 6.18
N LYS A 97 11.68 6.44 5.66
CA LYS A 97 12.39 6.49 4.37
C LYS A 97 11.47 6.90 3.23
N PHE A 98 10.27 6.31 3.16
CA PHE A 98 9.30 6.61 2.11
C PHE A 98 8.79 8.06 2.20
N PHE A 99 8.58 8.55 3.42
CA PHE A 99 8.13 9.93 3.66
C PHE A 99 9.20 10.92 3.19
N HIS A 100 10.45 10.71 3.59
CA HIS A 100 11.58 11.51 3.14
C HIS A 100 11.86 11.40 1.64
N ALA A 101 11.46 10.31 0.99
CA ALA A 101 11.52 10.18 -0.46
C ALA A 101 10.46 11.02 -1.19
N GLY A 102 9.42 11.49 -0.48
CA GLY A 102 8.36 12.34 -1.01
C GLY A 102 6.98 11.70 -1.09
N ALA A 103 6.74 10.60 -0.36
CA ALA A 103 5.38 10.06 -0.21
C ALA A 103 4.55 10.96 0.73
N ASP A 104 3.38 11.39 0.29
CA ASP A 104 2.54 12.36 0.99
C ASP A 104 1.49 11.69 1.89
N ARG A 105 0.97 10.53 1.46
CA ARG A 105 -0.14 9.85 2.13
C ARG A 105 0.10 8.35 2.24
N TYR A 106 -0.56 7.72 3.21
CA TYR A 106 -0.54 6.27 3.35
C TYR A 106 -1.95 5.76 3.67
N LEU A 107 -2.41 4.77 2.90
CA LEU A 107 -3.68 4.08 3.13
C LEU A 107 -3.39 2.75 3.80
N LEU A 108 -3.97 2.55 4.98
CA LEU A 108 -3.83 1.34 5.76
C LEU A 108 -5.15 1.08 6.49
N ARG A 109 -6.05 0.33 5.86
CA ARG A 109 -7.31 -0.04 6.51
C ARG A 109 -7.03 -0.93 7.72
N HIS A 110 -7.76 -0.69 8.81
CA HIS A 110 -7.74 -1.59 9.96
C HIS A 110 -8.70 -2.76 9.78
N GLU A 111 -9.57 -2.68 8.76
CA GLU A 111 -10.51 -3.71 8.29
C GLU A 111 -11.65 -4.02 9.25
N THR A 112 -11.36 -4.16 10.53
CA THR A 112 -12.30 -4.29 11.64
C THR A 112 -11.65 -3.77 12.93
N ALA A 113 -12.44 -3.16 13.81
CA ALA A 113 -11.95 -2.64 15.09
C ALA A 113 -12.08 -3.66 16.25
N THR A 114 -12.53 -4.88 15.96
CA THR A 114 -12.72 -5.95 16.95
C THR A 114 -11.64 -7.01 16.79
N GLU A 115 -10.83 -7.23 17.82
CA GLU A 115 -9.71 -8.19 17.82
C GLU A 115 -10.16 -9.61 17.44
N GLU A 116 -11.25 -10.09 18.03
CA GLU A 116 -11.78 -11.43 17.72
C GLU A 116 -12.21 -11.57 16.27
N HIS A 117 -12.83 -10.54 15.69
CA HIS A 117 -13.19 -10.52 14.28
C HIS A 117 -11.94 -10.43 13.38
N TYR A 118 -10.94 -9.61 13.76
CA TYR A 118 -9.69 -9.48 13.02
C TYR A 118 -8.98 -10.83 12.86
N LYS A 119 -8.94 -11.64 13.94
CA LYS A 119 -8.38 -13.00 13.94
C LYS A 119 -9.12 -13.98 13.03
N LYS A 120 -10.42 -13.76 12.77
CA LYS A 120 -11.19 -14.57 11.79
C LYS A 120 -10.90 -14.17 10.34
N LEU A 121 -10.47 -12.92 10.10
CA LEU A 121 -10.19 -12.39 8.77
C LEU A 121 -8.70 -12.55 8.36
N HIS A 122 -7.79 -12.66 9.32
CA HIS A 122 -6.34 -12.64 9.09
C HIS A 122 -5.63 -13.86 9.70
N PRO A 123 -4.50 -14.30 9.13
CA PRO A 123 -3.67 -15.34 9.73
C PRO A 123 -3.09 -14.90 11.08
N LYS A 124 -2.80 -15.88 11.95
CA LYS A 124 -2.39 -15.68 13.36
C LYS A 124 -1.18 -14.75 13.57
N ASN A 125 -0.32 -14.59 12.56
CA ASN A 125 0.85 -13.72 12.61
C ASN A 125 0.51 -12.23 12.45
N LEU A 126 -0.68 -11.89 11.96
CA LEU A 126 -1.16 -10.51 11.87
C LEU A 126 -2.06 -10.21 13.07
N LYS A 127 -1.81 -9.07 13.72
CA LYS A 127 -2.54 -8.64 14.92
C LYS A 127 -3.13 -7.25 14.70
N LEU A 128 -4.36 -7.03 15.17
CA LEU A 128 -4.98 -5.70 15.09
C LEU A 128 -4.14 -4.66 15.85
N SER A 129 -3.55 -5.03 17.00
CA SER A 129 -2.63 -4.15 17.73
C SER A 129 -1.45 -3.67 16.89
N ASN A 130 -0.86 -4.53 16.04
CA ASN A 130 0.21 -4.13 15.14
C ASN A 130 -0.30 -3.15 14.07
N ARG A 131 -1.45 -3.46 13.47
CA ARG A 131 -2.11 -2.59 12.47
C ARG A 131 -2.38 -1.19 13.03
N ILE A 132 -2.87 -1.10 14.26
CA ILE A 132 -3.11 0.18 14.95
C ILE A 132 -1.80 0.91 15.25
N ASN A 133 -0.74 0.20 15.64
CA ASN A 133 0.57 0.82 15.84
C ASN A 133 1.13 1.38 14.52
N CYS A 134 1.05 0.64 13.41
CA CYS A 134 1.44 1.17 12.10
C CYS A 134 0.69 2.46 11.74
N LEU A 135 -0.62 2.53 12.01
CA LEU A 135 -1.42 3.74 11.80
C LEU A 135 -0.94 4.93 12.64
N ARG A 136 -0.51 4.67 13.89
CA ARG A 136 0.06 5.69 14.78
C ARG A 136 1.42 6.15 14.28
N ASP A 137 2.30 5.23 13.91
CA ASP A 137 3.63 5.51 13.37
C ASP A 137 3.54 6.39 12.12
N LEU A 138 2.65 6.04 11.19
CA LEU A 138 2.40 6.84 9.99
C LEU A 138 1.95 8.27 10.33
N LYS A 139 1.07 8.41 11.32
CA LYS A 139 0.58 9.72 11.78
C LYS A 139 1.67 10.52 12.47
N GLU A 140 2.52 9.87 13.27
CA GLU A 140 3.65 10.49 13.97
C GLU A 140 4.69 11.03 13.00
N ILE A 141 4.99 10.28 11.93
CA ILE A 141 5.94 10.68 10.88
C ILE A 141 5.45 11.91 10.10
N GLY A 142 4.12 12.10 9.99
CA GLY A 142 3.51 13.25 9.33
C GLY A 142 2.73 12.93 8.05
N TYR A 143 2.45 11.65 7.77
CA TYR A 143 1.60 11.27 6.64
C TYR A 143 0.17 11.78 6.82
N GLN A 144 -0.51 12.09 5.71
CA GLN A 144 -1.98 12.04 5.70
C GLN A 144 -2.42 10.57 5.68
N VAL A 145 -2.90 10.07 6.81
CA VAL A 145 -3.22 8.65 7.00
C VAL A 145 -4.70 8.38 6.69
N GLY A 146 -4.95 7.41 5.82
CA GLY A 146 -6.29 6.89 5.55
C GLY A 146 -6.49 5.51 6.18
N ALA A 147 -7.35 5.44 7.20
CA ALA A 147 -7.84 4.18 7.74
C ALA A 147 -9.16 3.76 7.07
N GLY A 148 -9.75 2.65 7.51
CA GLY A 148 -11.05 2.18 7.02
C GLY A 148 -11.35 0.76 7.49
N LEU A 149 -12.60 0.36 7.32
CA LEU A 149 -13.13 -0.96 7.66
C LEU A 149 -13.92 -1.55 6.50
N MET A 150 -14.12 -2.85 6.51
CA MET A 150 -15.09 -3.53 5.65
C MET A 150 -16.44 -3.59 6.38
N VAL A 151 -17.51 -3.22 5.67
CA VAL A 151 -18.88 -3.41 6.15
C VAL A 151 -19.36 -4.77 5.64
N ASP A 152 -20.08 -5.50 6.48
CA ASP A 152 -20.59 -6.85 6.19
C ASP A 152 -19.48 -7.85 5.78
N SER A 153 -18.28 -7.71 6.35
CA SER A 153 -17.26 -8.76 6.21
C SER A 153 -17.73 -10.04 6.91
N PRO A 154 -17.37 -11.24 6.39
CA PRO A 154 -17.83 -12.49 6.96
C PRO A 154 -17.54 -12.62 8.47
N TYR A 155 -18.40 -13.37 9.17
CA TYR A 155 -18.33 -13.80 10.59
C TYR A 155 -18.83 -12.87 11.70
#